data_AF-A0AAU6T4S4-F1
#
_entry.id   AF-A0AAU6T4S4-F1
#
_cell.length_a   1.000
_cell.length_b   1.000
_cell.length_c   1.000
_cell.angle_alpha   90.00
_cell.angle_beta   90.00
_cell.angle_gamma   90.00
#
_symmetry.space_group_name_H-M   'P 1'
#
loop_
_entity.id
_entity.type
_entity.pdbx_description
1 polymer ?
#
loop_
_entity_poly.entity_id
_entity_poly.type
_entity_poly.pdbx_seq_one_letter_code
_entity_poly.pdbx_strand_id
1 'polypeptide(L)'
;MGAALLLQTLAAPLGAALLSWRWPRAAYLWGALALWLVGSLLGGFYSVPVKAWQWLPLTLLVPAIAAQLADKRAALLLFAVAGALVWWQGLASVLAGEPRIWLALLPAIAWYGVAAWQGDSREGLGFALGFVWLALVIGIDGSLLIAQLAGALAALTGFRALLATFAGAKVAPAALALALAFVQMLAWQYVEVPLSVLLPVWLLPLLEWGLRNTRWQTRWGILILLAGVGTGISLWWVWPEASLY
;
A
#
# COMPACT_ATOMS: atom_id res chain seq x y z
N MET A 1 1.35 0.12 26.30
CA MET A 1 0.55 0.81 25.27
C MET A 1 0.23 -0.06 24.02
N GLY A 2 0.36 -1.40 24.05
CA GLY A 2 0.41 -2.22 22.82
C GLY A 2 -0.90 -2.71 22.19
N ALA A 3 -1.82 -3.31 22.95
CA ALA A 3 -2.97 -4.02 22.36
C ALA A 3 -4.12 -3.13 21.92
N ALA A 4 -4.42 -2.05 22.66
CA ALA A 4 -5.52 -1.13 22.34
C ALA A 4 -5.24 -0.33 21.06
N LEU A 5 -4.01 0.15 20.88
CA LEU A 5 -3.56 0.83 19.67
C LEU A 5 -3.54 -0.12 18.45
N LEU A 6 -3.13 -1.38 18.65
CA LEU A 6 -3.24 -2.42 17.61
C LEU A 6 -4.69 -2.71 17.22
N LEU A 7 -5.59 -2.86 18.19
CA LEU A 7 -7.02 -3.08 17.92
C LEU A 7 -7.64 -1.87 17.20
N GLN A 8 -7.28 -0.65 17.59
CA GLN A 8 -7.76 0.58 16.94
C GLN A 8 -7.27 0.69 15.48
N THR A 9 -6.02 0.33 15.22
CA THR A 9 -5.43 0.36 13.87
C THR A 9 -5.90 -0.78 12.98
N LEU A 10 -6.35 -1.91 13.54
CA LEU A 10 -6.88 -3.07 12.82
C LEU A 10 -8.40 -3.05 12.62
N ALA A 11 -9.16 -2.45 13.54
CA ALA A 11 -10.62 -2.45 13.49
C ALA A 11 -11.17 -1.72 12.25
N ALA A 12 -10.59 -0.57 11.89
CA ALA A 12 -11.04 0.18 10.73
C ALA A 12 -10.75 -0.56 9.39
N PRO A 13 -9.55 -1.12 9.14
CA PRO A 13 -9.30 -2.00 8.01
C PRO A 13 -10.24 -3.22 7.93
N LEU A 14 -10.51 -3.87 9.07
CA LEU A 14 -11.45 -5.00 9.12
C LEU A 14 -12.87 -4.56 8.76
N GLY A 15 -13.34 -3.45 9.32
CA GLY A 15 -14.63 -2.85 8.99
C GLY A 15 -14.74 -2.53 7.49
N ALA A 16 -13.72 -1.89 6.91
CA ALA A 16 -13.68 -1.61 5.48
C ALA A 16 -13.70 -2.88 4.62
N ALA A 17 -12.99 -3.93 5.03
CA ALA A 17 -13.02 -5.21 4.32
C ALA A 17 -14.42 -5.84 4.37
N LEU A 18 -15.09 -5.84 5.52
CA LEU A 18 -16.46 -6.35 5.67
C LEU A 18 -17.47 -5.54 4.84
N LEU A 19 -17.38 -4.20 4.86
CA LEU A 19 -18.21 -3.34 4.01
C LEU A 19 -17.95 -3.60 2.52
N SER A 20 -16.69 -3.88 2.15
CA SER A 20 -16.33 -4.21 0.77
C SER A 20 -16.88 -5.55 0.31
N TRP A 21 -17.18 -6.49 1.22
CA TRP A 21 -17.87 -7.73 0.87
C TRP A 21 -19.32 -7.45 0.45
N ARG A 22 -20.03 -6.59 1.18
CA ARG A 22 -21.41 -6.18 0.85
C ARG A 22 -21.49 -5.25 -0.36
N TRP A 23 -20.50 -4.37 -0.52
CA TRP A 23 -20.39 -3.37 -1.59
C TRP A 23 -19.01 -3.40 -2.28
N PRO A 24 -18.75 -4.37 -3.17
CA PRO A 24 -17.44 -4.55 -3.80
C PRO A 24 -16.97 -3.35 -4.62
N ARG A 25 -17.88 -2.62 -5.26
CA ARG A 25 -17.58 -1.42 -6.06
C ARG A 25 -17.06 -0.25 -5.23
N ALA A 26 -17.41 -0.19 -3.95
CA ALA A 26 -16.99 0.86 -3.03
C ALA A 26 -15.79 0.45 -2.16
N ALA A 27 -15.18 -0.70 -2.45
CA ALA A 27 -14.08 -1.27 -1.67
C ALA A 27 -12.96 -0.26 -1.32
N TYR A 28 -12.47 0.47 -2.31
CA TYR A 28 -11.36 1.41 -2.13
C TYR A 28 -11.80 2.73 -1.48
N LEU A 29 -13.08 3.09 -1.60
CA LEU A 29 -13.67 4.18 -0.81
C LEU A 29 -13.68 3.80 0.68
N TRP A 30 -14.15 2.59 1.02
CA TRP A 30 -14.11 2.11 2.40
C TRP A 30 -12.69 2.03 2.94
N GLY A 31 -11.74 1.57 2.12
CA GLY A 31 -10.32 1.57 2.45
C GLY A 31 -9.76 2.97 2.73
N ALA A 32 -10.08 3.95 1.89
CA ALA A 32 -9.68 5.34 2.09
C ALA A 32 -10.23 5.91 3.40
N LEU A 33 -11.52 5.69 3.67
CA LEU A 33 -12.15 6.13 4.92
C LEU A 33 -11.55 5.45 6.15
N ALA A 34 -11.23 4.17 6.07
CA ALA A 34 -10.56 3.45 7.14
C ALA A 34 -9.16 4.03 7.42
N LEU A 35 -8.36 4.32 6.39
CA LEU A 35 -7.05 4.94 6.58
C LEU A 35 -7.14 6.36 7.10
N TRP A 36 -8.15 7.13 6.67
CA TRP A 36 -8.40 8.46 7.22
C TRP A 36 -8.74 8.41 8.71
N LEU A 37 -9.59 7.44 9.11
CA LEU A 37 -9.92 7.20 10.51
C LEU A 37 -8.67 6.78 11.31
N VAL A 38 -7.88 5.83 10.82
CA VAL A 38 -6.63 5.41 11.46
C VAL A 38 -5.68 6.60 11.61
N GLY A 39 -5.49 7.37 10.54
CA GLY A 39 -4.69 8.59 10.58
C GLY A 39 -5.19 9.61 11.60
N SER A 40 -6.51 9.78 11.72
CA SER A 40 -7.11 10.70 12.69
C SER A 40 -6.92 10.23 14.14
N LEU A 41 -7.00 8.92 14.37
CA LEU A 41 -6.78 8.32 15.69
C LEU A 41 -5.32 8.40 16.13
N LEU A 42 -4.38 8.24 15.19
CA LEU A 42 -2.94 8.20 15.49
C LEU A 42 -2.29 9.59 15.50
N GLY A 43 -2.72 10.49 14.62
CA GLY A 43 -2.07 11.79 14.39
C GLY A 43 -2.95 13.01 14.69
N GLY A 44 -4.14 12.80 15.24
CA GLY A 44 -5.15 13.83 15.47
C GLY A 44 -6.06 14.05 14.26
N PHE A 45 -7.29 14.50 14.51
CA PHE A 45 -8.28 14.75 13.46
C PHE A 45 -7.81 15.83 12.47
N TYR A 46 -8.01 15.58 11.17
CA TYR A 46 -7.70 16.54 10.12
C TYR A 46 -8.76 16.49 9.01
N SER A 47 -9.22 17.67 8.58
CA SER A 47 -10.12 17.84 7.44
C SER A 47 -9.36 18.07 6.13
N VAL A 48 -8.24 18.79 6.19
CA VAL A 48 -7.36 19.08 5.06
C VAL A 48 -5.97 18.52 5.36
N PRO A 49 -5.37 17.72 4.46
CA PRO A 49 -4.01 17.24 4.64
C PRO A 49 -2.98 18.38 4.64
N VAL A 50 -2.13 18.41 5.67
CA VAL A 50 -1.01 19.35 5.83
C VAL A 50 0.32 18.60 5.93
N LYS A 51 0.31 17.37 6.47
CA LYS A 51 1.47 16.49 6.55
C LYS A 51 1.44 15.47 5.42
N ALA A 52 2.60 15.04 4.92
CA ALA A 52 2.69 14.11 3.79
C ALA A 52 1.89 12.82 4.03
N TRP A 53 1.96 12.22 5.22
CA TRP A 53 1.22 10.99 5.54
C TRP A 53 -0.32 11.16 5.52
N GLN A 54 -0.84 12.38 5.71
CA GLN A 54 -2.28 12.66 5.68
C GLN A 54 -2.88 12.57 4.27
N TRP A 55 -2.03 12.54 3.23
CA TRP A 55 -2.44 12.33 1.85
C TRP A 55 -2.62 10.84 1.50
N LEU A 56 -2.17 9.93 2.37
CA LEU A 56 -2.25 8.48 2.15
C LEU A 56 -3.68 7.98 1.82
N PRO A 57 -4.76 8.42 2.48
CA PRO A 57 -6.12 8.00 2.12
C PRO A 57 -6.49 8.28 0.65
N LEU A 58 -5.98 9.38 0.09
CA LEU A 58 -6.27 9.74 -1.31
C LEU A 58 -5.62 8.78 -2.31
N THR A 59 -4.56 8.08 -1.92
CA THR A 59 -3.93 7.05 -2.77
C THR A 59 -4.88 5.87 -3.05
N LEU A 60 -5.87 5.63 -2.18
CA LEU A 60 -6.94 4.66 -2.39
C LEU A 60 -8.17 5.29 -3.06
N LEU A 61 -8.42 6.59 -2.86
CA LEU A 61 -9.55 7.28 -3.46
C LEU A 61 -9.35 7.53 -4.96
N VAL A 62 -8.15 7.95 -5.38
CA VAL A 62 -7.80 8.18 -6.80
C VAL A 62 -8.18 6.99 -7.69
N PRO A 63 -7.74 5.75 -7.41
CA PRO A 63 -8.13 4.60 -8.22
C PRO A 63 -9.62 4.25 -8.07
N ALA A 64 -10.26 4.55 -6.94
CA ALA A 64 -11.71 4.36 -6.78
C ALA A 64 -12.53 5.24 -7.72
N ILE A 65 -12.06 6.47 -7.97
CA ILE A 65 -12.66 7.42 -8.92
C ILE A 65 -12.31 7.01 -10.35
N ALA A 66 -11.04 6.73 -10.64
CA ALA A 66 -10.59 6.36 -11.97
C ALA A 66 -11.29 5.09 -12.50
N ALA A 67 -11.57 4.12 -11.62
CA ALA A 67 -12.30 2.90 -11.95
C ALA A 67 -13.77 3.11 -12.33
N GLN A 68 -14.34 4.30 -12.14
CA GLN A 68 -15.72 4.62 -12.59
C GLN A 68 -15.78 4.97 -14.08
N LEU A 69 -14.64 5.27 -14.72
CA LEU A 69 -14.61 5.63 -16.13
C LEU A 69 -14.67 4.38 -17.01
N ALA A 70 -15.55 4.41 -18.02
CA ALA A 70 -15.68 3.31 -18.99
C ALA A 70 -14.48 3.23 -19.95
N ASP A 71 -13.88 4.38 -20.30
CA ASP A 71 -12.68 4.43 -21.15
C ASP A 71 -11.42 4.18 -20.32
N LYS A 72 -10.72 3.08 -20.63
CA LYS A 72 -9.46 2.68 -19.98
C LYS A 72 -8.36 3.74 -20.13
N ARG A 73 -8.31 4.49 -21.24
CA ARG A 73 -7.31 5.54 -21.46
C ARG A 73 -7.60 6.74 -20.58
N ALA A 74 -8.86 7.16 -20.51
CA ALA A 74 -9.30 8.22 -19.61
C ALA A 74 -9.08 7.83 -18.13
N ALA A 75 -9.36 6.58 -17.75
CA ALA A 75 -9.08 6.04 -16.42
C ALA A 75 -7.58 6.10 -16.08
N LEU A 76 -6.71 5.65 -16.98
CA LEU A 76 -5.26 5.70 -16.80
C LEU A 76 -4.76 7.15 -16.68
N LEU A 77 -5.24 8.05 -17.53
CA LEU A 77 -4.86 9.46 -17.49
C LEU A 77 -5.30 10.11 -16.17
N LEU A 78 -6.54 9.88 -15.75
CA LEU A 78 -7.04 10.40 -14.47
C LEU A 78 -6.23 9.85 -13.30
N PHE A 79 -5.93 8.55 -13.29
CA PHE A 79 -5.09 7.93 -12.28
C PHE A 79 -3.69 8.54 -12.25
N ALA A 80 -3.06 8.72 -13.41
CA ALA A 80 -1.72 9.29 -13.51
C ALA A 80 -1.69 10.75 -13.04
N VAL A 81 -2.63 11.58 -13.50
CA VAL A 81 -2.70 13.01 -13.13
C VAL A 81 -3.04 13.18 -11.66
N ALA A 82 -4.11 12.53 -11.17
CA ALA A 82 -4.51 12.66 -9.78
C ALA A 82 -3.51 11.99 -8.82
N GLY A 83 -2.91 10.88 -9.23
CA GLY A 83 -1.82 10.22 -8.51
C GLY A 83 -0.58 11.11 -8.41
N ALA A 84 -0.18 11.75 -9.51
CA ALA A 84 0.92 12.72 -9.53
C ALA A 84 0.60 13.96 -8.67
N LEU A 85 -0.65 14.42 -8.61
CA LEU A 85 -1.05 15.50 -7.71
C LEU A 85 -0.93 15.09 -6.24
N VAL A 86 -1.42 13.91 -5.87
CA VAL A 86 -1.26 13.38 -4.50
C VAL A 86 0.24 13.23 -4.15
N TRP A 87 1.03 12.73 -5.09
CA TRP A 87 2.48 12.59 -4.97
C TRP A 87 3.18 13.94 -4.78
N TRP A 88 2.85 14.93 -5.63
CA TRP A 88 3.37 16.29 -5.56
C TRP A 88 3.05 16.92 -4.20
N GLN A 89 1.80 16.84 -3.75
CA GLN A 89 1.38 17.41 -2.48
C GLN A 89 2.03 16.70 -1.28
N GLY A 90 2.24 15.39 -1.37
CA GLY A 90 2.98 14.62 -0.37
C GLY A 90 4.47 14.99 -0.29
N LEU A 91 5.08 15.39 -1.42
CA LEU A 91 6.50 15.73 -1.52
C LEU A 91 6.81 17.23 -1.57
N ALA A 92 5.80 18.10 -1.51
CA ALA A 92 5.95 19.54 -1.74
C ALA A 92 7.06 20.16 -0.87
N SER A 93 7.29 19.62 0.34
CA SER A 93 8.33 20.08 1.25
C SER A 93 9.74 19.55 0.96
N VAL A 94 9.93 18.59 0.04
CA VAL A 94 11.19 17.83 -0.16
C VAL A 94 11.64 17.77 -1.64
N LEU A 95 10.79 18.19 -2.57
CA LEU A 95 11.03 18.14 -4.03
C LEU A 95 12.34 18.75 -4.52
N ALA A 96 12.88 19.75 -3.81
CA ALA A 96 14.14 20.38 -4.18
C ALA A 96 15.38 19.50 -3.91
N GLY A 97 15.28 18.52 -3.00
CA GLY A 97 16.41 17.72 -2.53
C GLY A 97 16.73 16.49 -3.38
N GLU A 98 15.71 15.75 -3.84
CA GLU A 98 15.91 14.49 -4.57
C GLU A 98 14.82 14.28 -5.64
N PRO A 99 14.99 14.84 -6.86
CA PRO A 99 13.98 14.77 -7.92
C PRO A 99 13.76 13.35 -8.45
N ARG A 100 14.69 12.41 -8.20
CA ARG A 100 14.57 11.02 -8.66
C ARG A 100 13.46 10.25 -7.96
N ILE A 101 12.94 10.74 -6.83
CA ILE A 101 11.83 10.10 -6.11
C ILE A 101 10.56 9.97 -6.97
N TRP A 102 10.39 10.82 -7.99
CA TRP A 102 9.32 10.69 -8.98
C TRP A 102 9.34 9.35 -9.72
N LEU A 103 10.51 8.72 -9.87
CA LEU A 103 10.63 7.42 -10.52
C LEU A 103 9.90 6.33 -9.72
N ALA A 104 9.72 6.48 -8.41
CA ALA A 104 8.96 5.52 -7.60
C ALA A 104 7.45 5.53 -7.87
N LEU A 105 6.93 6.59 -8.53
CA LEU A 105 5.55 6.63 -9.01
C LEU A 105 5.35 5.82 -10.30
N LEU A 106 6.40 5.66 -11.11
CA LEU A 106 6.32 4.95 -12.40
C LEU A 106 5.87 3.49 -12.25
N PRO A 107 6.38 2.69 -11.29
CA PRO A 107 5.86 1.36 -11.01
C PRO A 107 4.36 1.33 -10.77
N ALA A 108 3.81 2.32 -10.04
CA ALA A 108 2.38 2.38 -9.76
C ALA A 108 1.54 2.66 -11.01
N ILE A 109 1.99 3.59 -11.86
CA ILE A 109 1.32 3.91 -13.14
C ILE A 109 1.39 2.72 -14.09
N ALA A 110 2.57 2.11 -14.25
CA ALA A 110 2.77 0.94 -15.09
C ALA A 110 1.89 -0.22 -14.63
N TRP A 111 1.87 -0.50 -13.33
CA TRP A 111 1.03 -1.52 -12.73
C TRP A 111 -0.46 -1.28 -13.00
N TYR A 112 -0.93 -0.05 -12.79
CA TYR A 112 -2.33 0.31 -13.05
C TYR A 112 -2.71 0.07 -14.51
N GLY A 113 -1.86 0.48 -15.47
CA GLY A 113 -2.08 0.25 -16.90
C GLY A 113 -2.13 -1.23 -17.26
N VAL A 114 -1.15 -2.02 -16.81
CA VAL A 114 -1.08 -3.47 -17.07
C VAL A 114 -2.30 -4.19 -16.50
N ALA A 115 -2.66 -3.90 -15.25
CA ALA A 115 -3.80 -4.52 -14.60
C ALA A 115 -5.14 -4.14 -15.26
N ALA A 116 -5.32 -2.87 -15.65
CA ALA A 116 -6.53 -2.41 -16.34
C ALA A 116 -6.70 -3.07 -17.74
N TRP A 117 -5.61 -3.41 -18.41
CA TRP A 117 -5.66 -4.06 -19.71
C TRP A 117 -5.96 -5.56 -19.61
N GLN A 118 -5.40 -6.24 -18.60
CA GLN A 118 -5.54 -7.69 -18.43
C GLN A 118 -6.78 -8.11 -17.62
N GLY A 119 -7.44 -7.18 -16.91
CA GLY A 119 -8.71 -7.41 -16.23
C GLY A 119 -8.60 -7.85 -14.77
N ASP A 120 -9.75 -8.13 -14.15
CA ASP A 120 -9.83 -8.49 -12.73
C ASP A 120 -9.17 -9.83 -12.41
N SER A 121 -8.45 -9.89 -11.30
CA SER A 121 -7.75 -11.10 -10.84
C SER A 121 -8.02 -11.39 -9.35
N ARG A 122 -7.75 -12.62 -8.90
CA ARG A 122 -7.88 -13.04 -7.50
C ARG A 122 -6.62 -12.61 -6.74
N GLU A 123 -6.58 -11.37 -6.26
CA GLU A 123 -5.31 -10.78 -5.80
C GLU A 123 -5.43 -9.92 -4.56
N GLY A 124 -4.33 -9.88 -3.80
CA GLY A 124 -4.14 -8.97 -2.68
C GLY A 124 -3.03 -9.41 -1.72
N LEU A 125 -2.53 -10.65 -1.78
CA LEU A 125 -1.55 -11.13 -0.80
C LEU A 125 -0.17 -10.53 -1.03
N GLY A 126 0.25 -10.34 -2.27
CA GLY A 126 1.52 -9.71 -2.61
C GLY A 126 1.59 -8.27 -2.11
N PHE A 127 0.51 -7.51 -2.24
CA PHE A 127 0.41 -6.19 -1.62
C PHE A 127 0.36 -6.26 -0.09
N ALA A 128 -0.39 -7.20 0.49
CA ALA A 128 -0.46 -7.35 1.94
C ALA A 128 0.92 -7.63 2.55
N LEU A 129 1.62 -8.63 2.01
CA LEU A 129 2.97 -8.96 2.43
C LEU A 129 3.95 -7.82 2.13
N GLY A 130 3.75 -7.07 1.05
CA GLY A 130 4.58 -5.90 0.75
C GLY A 130 4.41 -4.78 1.77
N PHE A 131 3.18 -4.52 2.20
CA PHE A 131 2.92 -3.57 3.28
C PHE A 131 3.41 -4.07 4.64
N VAL A 132 3.35 -5.38 4.92
CA VAL A 132 3.97 -5.97 6.13
C VAL A 132 5.49 -5.75 6.11
N TRP A 133 6.14 -6.07 5.00
CA TRP A 133 7.58 -5.87 4.82
C TRP A 133 7.94 -4.40 5.09
N LEU A 134 7.26 -3.45 4.44
CA LEU A 134 7.49 -2.02 4.68
C LEU A 134 7.24 -1.61 6.13
N ALA A 135 6.15 -2.07 6.75
CA ALA A 135 5.84 -1.76 8.14
C ALA A 135 6.96 -2.20 9.10
N LEU A 136 7.56 -3.38 8.87
CA LEU A 136 8.65 -3.90 9.69
C LEU A 136 9.94 -3.10 9.51
N VAL A 137 10.31 -2.77 8.27
CA VAL A 137 11.51 -1.97 7.97
C VAL A 137 11.37 -0.56 8.55
N ILE A 138 10.25 0.11 8.30
CA ILE A 138 9.97 1.47 8.78
C ILE A 138 9.86 1.52 10.32
N GLY A 139 9.30 0.46 10.92
CA GLY A 139 9.10 0.38 12.36
C GLY A 139 10.41 0.28 13.13
N ILE A 140 11.40 -0.44 12.58
CA ILE A 140 12.74 -0.55 13.18
C ILE A 140 13.53 0.75 13.03
N ASP A 141 13.37 1.43 11.90
CA ASP A 141 14.18 2.61 11.54
C ASP A 141 13.58 3.93 12.06
N GLY A 142 12.41 3.90 12.73
CA GLY A 142 12.05 4.92 13.72
C GLY A 142 10.70 5.62 13.57
N SER A 143 9.88 5.33 12.54
CA SER A 143 8.55 5.95 12.41
C SER A 143 7.40 5.01 12.73
N LEU A 144 7.00 4.98 14.00
CA LEU A 144 5.87 4.17 14.47
C LEU A 144 4.56 4.50 13.75
N LEU A 145 4.30 5.78 13.47
CA LEU A 145 3.06 6.21 12.80
C LEU A 145 2.99 5.67 11.37
N ILE A 146 4.07 5.79 10.59
CA ILE A 146 4.10 5.32 9.20
C ILE A 146 4.05 3.78 9.18
N ALA A 147 4.75 3.12 10.11
CA ALA A 147 4.68 1.67 10.27
C ALA A 147 3.25 1.19 10.59
N GLN A 148 2.51 1.91 11.43
CA GLN A 148 1.10 1.59 11.73
C GLN A 148 0.17 1.81 10.53
N LEU A 149 0.39 2.87 9.75
CA LEU A 149 -0.38 3.11 8.51
C LEU A 149 -0.10 2.03 7.46
N ALA A 150 1.16 1.62 7.31
CA ALA A 150 1.55 0.48 6.48
C ALA A 150 0.92 -0.82 6.99
N GLY A 151 0.91 -1.05 8.31
CA GLY A 151 0.23 -2.19 8.92
C GLY A 151 -1.29 -2.18 8.69
N ALA A 152 -1.94 -1.01 8.73
CA ALA A 152 -3.37 -0.87 8.43
C ALA A 152 -3.67 -1.20 6.96
N LEU A 153 -2.81 -0.77 6.03
CA LEU A 153 -2.85 -1.18 4.62
C LEU A 153 -2.64 -2.68 4.45
N ALA A 154 -1.68 -3.28 5.16
CA ALA A 154 -1.45 -4.73 5.16
C ALA A 154 -2.69 -5.50 5.64
N ALA A 155 -3.34 -5.05 6.71
CA ALA A 155 -4.55 -5.67 7.22
C ALA A 155 -5.71 -5.55 6.21
N LEU A 156 -5.94 -4.36 5.66
CA LEU A 156 -6.97 -4.12 4.65
C LEU A 156 -6.79 -5.05 3.46
N THR A 157 -5.59 -5.10 2.91
CA THR A 157 -5.25 -5.92 1.74
C THR A 157 -5.27 -7.41 2.04
N GLY A 158 -4.83 -7.83 3.22
CA GLY A 158 -4.89 -9.22 3.69
C GLY A 158 -6.33 -9.73 3.81
N PHE A 159 -7.22 -8.98 4.46
CA PHE A 159 -8.64 -9.35 4.53
C PHE A 159 -9.30 -9.40 3.14
N ARG A 160 -8.92 -8.49 2.24
CA ARG A 160 -9.40 -8.54 0.85
C ARG A 160 -8.87 -9.76 0.09
N ALA A 161 -7.62 -10.15 0.30
CA ALA A 161 -7.06 -11.37 -0.27
C ALA A 161 -7.79 -12.63 0.23
N LEU A 162 -8.15 -12.67 1.52
CA LEU A 162 -8.97 -13.73 2.10
C LEU A 162 -10.37 -13.78 1.47
N LEU A 163 -11.05 -12.63 1.35
CA LEU A 163 -12.35 -12.54 0.68
C LEU A 163 -12.27 -12.98 -0.79
N ALA A 164 -11.23 -12.58 -1.51
CA ALA A 164 -11.03 -12.98 -2.91
C ALA A 164 -10.81 -14.50 -3.06
N THR A 165 -10.08 -15.09 -2.11
CA THR A 165 -9.72 -16.51 -2.13
C THR A 165 -10.88 -17.40 -1.70
N PHE A 166 -11.58 -17.06 -0.62
CA PHE A 166 -12.59 -17.92 0.00
C PHE A 166 -14.03 -17.56 -0.39
N ALA A 167 -14.33 -16.29 -0.65
CA ALA A 167 -15.65 -15.84 -1.08
C ALA A 167 -15.72 -15.57 -2.60
N GLY A 168 -14.62 -15.78 -3.34
CA GLY A 168 -14.58 -15.64 -4.80
C GLY A 168 -14.70 -14.21 -5.31
N ALA A 169 -14.55 -13.20 -4.45
CA ALA A 169 -14.59 -11.80 -4.84
C ALA A 169 -13.45 -11.47 -5.82
N LYS A 170 -13.80 -10.98 -7.01
CA LYS A 170 -12.80 -10.48 -7.97
C LYS A 170 -12.51 -9.01 -7.67
N VAL A 171 -11.24 -8.66 -7.62
CA VAL A 171 -10.79 -7.32 -7.25
C VAL A 171 -9.70 -6.88 -8.20
N ALA A 172 -9.73 -5.61 -8.63
CA ALA A 172 -8.64 -5.00 -9.35
C ALA A 172 -7.51 -4.59 -8.37
N PRO A 173 -6.39 -5.33 -8.30
CA PRO A 173 -5.25 -5.02 -7.40
C PRO A 173 -4.55 -3.70 -7.78
N ALA A 174 -4.86 -3.16 -8.97
CA ALA A 174 -4.33 -1.93 -9.55
C ALA A 174 -4.33 -0.74 -8.58
N ALA A 175 -5.36 -0.66 -7.72
CA ALA A 175 -5.57 0.46 -6.81
C ALA A 175 -4.59 0.51 -5.62
N LEU A 176 -3.91 -0.59 -5.29
CA LEU A 176 -2.99 -0.65 -4.15
C LEU A 176 -1.58 -0.18 -4.51
N ALA A 177 -1.27 -0.09 -5.80
CA ALA A 177 0.05 0.28 -6.28
C ALA A 177 0.41 1.73 -5.95
N LEU A 178 -0.56 2.65 -6.01
CA LEU A 178 -0.35 4.05 -5.62
C LEU A 178 -0.05 4.16 -4.12
N ALA A 179 -0.79 3.41 -3.28
CA ALA A 179 -0.54 3.37 -1.85
C ALA A 179 0.83 2.76 -1.52
N LEU A 180 1.24 1.70 -2.22
CA LEU A 180 2.56 1.08 -2.05
C LEU A 180 3.70 2.06 -2.37
N ALA A 181 3.63 2.70 -3.53
CA ALA A 181 4.59 3.73 -3.92
C ALA A 181 4.64 4.86 -2.88
N PHE A 182 3.47 5.31 -2.42
CA PHE A 182 3.40 6.43 -1.47
C PHE A 182 3.98 6.07 -0.10
N VAL A 183 3.79 4.84 0.39
CA VAL A 183 4.42 4.39 1.64
C VAL A 183 5.95 4.31 1.49
N GLN A 184 6.47 3.87 0.34
CA GLN A 184 7.92 3.89 0.08
C GLN A 184 8.46 5.32 0.07
N MET A 185 7.72 6.26 -0.52
CA MET A 185 8.05 7.68 -0.50
C MET A 185 8.06 8.24 0.93
N LEU A 186 7.06 7.91 1.75
CA LEU A 186 7.02 8.31 3.17
C LEU A 186 8.18 7.70 3.97
N ALA A 187 8.52 6.43 3.72
CA ALA A 187 9.66 5.78 4.35
C ALA A 187 10.97 6.49 4.00
N TRP A 188 11.17 6.80 2.72
CA TRP A 188 12.33 7.56 2.27
C TRP A 188 12.38 8.96 2.89
N GLN A 189 11.25 9.68 2.92
CA GLN A 189 11.20 11.06 3.41
C GLN A 189 11.41 11.20 4.92
N TYR A 190 10.81 10.31 5.72
CA TYR A 190 10.77 10.46 7.19
C TYR A 190 11.75 9.56 7.93
N VAL A 191 12.23 8.52 7.26
CA VAL A 191 13.05 7.47 7.85
C VAL A 191 14.35 7.30 7.06
N GLU A 192 14.52 8.00 5.93
CA GLU A 192 15.74 8.03 5.12
C GLU A 192 16.17 6.64 4.58
N VAL A 193 15.25 5.66 4.58
CA VAL A 193 15.51 4.32 4.06
C VAL A 193 15.87 4.40 2.57
N PRO A 194 17.01 3.83 2.12
CA PRO A 194 17.39 3.84 0.73
C PRO A 194 16.36 3.16 -0.17
N LEU A 195 16.10 3.72 -1.36
CA LEU A 195 15.19 3.13 -2.34
C LEU A 195 15.61 1.72 -2.76
N SER A 196 16.90 1.38 -2.74
CA SER A 196 17.40 0.03 -3.01
C SER A 196 16.87 -1.01 -2.02
N VAL A 197 16.55 -0.61 -0.78
CA VAL A 197 15.95 -1.45 0.25
C VAL A 197 14.43 -1.52 0.13
N LEU A 198 13.81 -0.43 -0.34
CA LEU A 198 12.35 -0.30 -0.43
C LEU A 198 11.77 -0.90 -1.73
N LEU A 199 12.43 -0.70 -2.87
CA LEU A 199 11.96 -1.14 -4.20
C LEU A 199 11.77 -2.66 -4.35
N PRO A 200 12.59 -3.54 -3.74
CA PRO A 200 12.39 -4.99 -3.80
C PRO A 200 11.01 -5.47 -3.36
N VAL A 201 10.28 -4.69 -2.56
CA VAL A 201 8.91 -4.98 -2.15
C VAL A 201 7.97 -5.19 -3.35
N TRP A 202 8.22 -4.52 -4.49
CA TRP A 202 7.45 -4.70 -5.73
C TRP A 202 7.54 -6.11 -6.32
N LEU A 203 8.55 -6.90 -5.93
CA LEU A 203 8.65 -8.29 -6.36
C LEU A 203 7.45 -9.13 -5.90
N LEU A 204 6.83 -8.79 -4.76
CA LEU A 204 5.67 -9.52 -4.25
C LEU A 204 4.42 -9.39 -5.14
N PRO A 205 3.91 -8.19 -5.47
CA PRO A 205 2.79 -8.06 -6.39
C PRO A 205 3.15 -8.59 -7.79
N LEU A 206 4.37 -8.34 -8.29
CA LEU A 206 4.81 -8.86 -9.59
C LEU A 206 4.80 -10.40 -9.63
N LEU A 207 5.27 -11.04 -8.57
CA LEU A 207 5.28 -12.50 -8.45
C LEU A 207 3.87 -13.06 -8.27
N GLU A 208 3.01 -12.41 -7.48
CA GLU A 208 1.60 -12.81 -7.35
C GLU A 208 0.91 -12.83 -8.71
N TRP A 209 1.16 -11.78 -9.53
CA TRP A 209 0.65 -11.68 -10.89
C TRP A 209 1.19 -12.77 -11.82
N GLY A 210 2.50 -13.01 -11.79
CA GLY A 210 3.13 -14.09 -12.58
C GLY A 210 2.59 -15.47 -12.22
N LEU A 211 2.26 -15.68 -10.94
CA LEU A 211 1.72 -16.92 -10.40
C LEU A 211 0.19 -17.01 -10.46
N ARG A 212 -0.51 -16.08 -11.12
CA ARG A 212 -1.99 -16.00 -11.10
C ARG A 212 -2.72 -17.27 -11.53
N ASN A 213 -2.10 -18.07 -12.41
CA ASN A 213 -2.66 -19.33 -12.92
C ASN A 213 -2.31 -20.57 -12.07
N THR A 214 -1.52 -20.40 -11.01
CA THR A 214 -1.13 -21.50 -10.12
C THR A 214 -2.15 -21.71 -8.99
N ARG A 215 -2.09 -22.87 -8.32
CA ARG A 215 -2.91 -23.14 -7.14
C ARG A 215 -2.60 -22.13 -6.03
N TRP A 216 -3.64 -21.68 -5.33
CA TRP A 216 -3.50 -20.59 -4.35
C TRP A 216 -2.53 -20.95 -3.21
N GLN A 217 -2.48 -22.22 -2.77
CA GLN A 217 -1.56 -22.66 -1.72
C GLN A 217 -0.09 -22.51 -2.15
N THR A 218 0.23 -22.96 -3.37
CA THR A 218 1.59 -22.85 -3.93
C THR A 218 1.97 -21.39 -4.08
N ARG A 219 1.08 -20.58 -4.65
CA ARG A 219 1.28 -19.13 -4.80
C ARG A 219 1.55 -18.46 -3.46
N TRP A 220 0.73 -18.73 -2.45
CA TRP A 220 0.88 -18.15 -1.12
C TRP A 220 2.17 -18.59 -0.44
N GLY A 221 2.51 -19.89 -0.53
CA GLY A 221 3.76 -20.41 0.00
C GLY A 221 4.98 -19.69 -0.59
N ILE A 222 5.03 -19.52 -1.91
CA ILE A 222 6.14 -18.81 -2.58
C ILE A 222 6.18 -17.33 -2.14
N LEU A 223 5.02 -16.65 -2.09
CA LEU A 223 4.95 -15.25 -1.68
C LEU A 223 5.41 -15.04 -0.23
N ILE A 224 4.99 -15.92 0.69
CA ILE A 224 5.40 -15.87 2.10
C ILE A 224 6.90 -16.10 2.24
N LEU A 225 7.47 -17.07 1.50
CA LEU A 225 8.91 -17.31 1.48
C LEU A 225 9.68 -16.09 0.99
N LEU A 226 9.26 -15.50 -0.13
CA LEU A 226 9.89 -14.27 -0.65
C LEU A 226 9.77 -13.11 0.34
N ALA A 227 8.60 -12.93 0.96
CA ALA A 227 8.39 -11.88 1.94
C ALA A 227 9.29 -12.06 3.17
N GLY A 228 9.43 -13.29 3.68
CA GLY A 228 10.29 -13.59 4.83
C GLY A 228 11.77 -13.33 4.52
N VAL A 229 12.26 -13.84 3.38
CA VAL A 229 13.66 -13.62 2.94
C VAL A 229 13.91 -12.15 2.65
N GLY A 230 13.03 -11.51 1.88
CA GLY A 230 13.14 -10.10 1.52
C GLY A 230 13.14 -9.18 2.74
N THR A 231 12.22 -9.40 3.67
CA THR A 231 12.17 -8.66 4.94
C THR A 231 13.48 -8.85 5.71
N GLY A 232 13.97 -10.10 5.87
CA GLY A 232 15.22 -10.37 6.58
C GLY A 232 16.42 -9.65 5.96
N ILE A 233 16.54 -9.63 4.63
CA ILE A 233 17.61 -8.92 3.92
C ILE A 233 17.48 -7.41 4.10
N SER A 234 16.29 -6.83 3.93
CA SER A 234 16.08 -5.39 4.14
C SER A 234 16.37 -4.97 5.57
N LEU A 235 15.95 -5.78 6.55
CA LEU A 235 16.26 -5.51 7.95
C LEU A 235 17.75 -5.58 8.24
N TRP A 236 18.49 -6.51 7.61
CA TRP A 236 19.95 -6.55 7.74
C TRP A 236 20.62 -5.25 7.26
N TRP A 237 20.09 -4.64 6.19
CA TRP A 237 20.64 -3.41 5.61
C TRP A 237 20.31 -2.14 6.40
N VAL A 238 19.22 -2.18 7.16
CA VAL A 238 18.70 -1.04 7.93
C VAL A 238 18.90 -1.26 9.43
N TRP A 239 19.50 -2.39 9.82
CA TRP A 239 19.73 -2.70 11.22
C TRP A 239 20.65 -1.63 11.83
N PRO A 240 20.23 -0.91 12.88
CA PRO A 240 21.06 0.13 13.45
C PRO A 240 22.32 -0.51 14.03
N GLU A 241 23.50 -0.08 13.58
CA GLU A 241 24.79 -0.54 14.15
C GLU A 241 24.87 -0.28 15.66
N ALA A 242 24.09 0.67 16.18
CA ALA A 242 24.04 1.06 17.58
C ALA A 242 23.01 0.30 18.45
N SER A 243 22.18 -0.60 17.90
CA SER A 243 21.07 -1.20 18.67
C SER A 243 21.47 -2.35 19.63
N LEU A 244 22.76 -2.52 19.91
CA LEU A 244 23.30 -3.51 20.87
C LEU A 244 23.72 -2.88 22.21
N TYR A 245 23.27 -1.66 22.51
CA TYR A 245 23.46 -1.00 23.81
C TYR A 245 22.12 -0.74 24.52
#